data_AF-A5DF79-F1
#
_entry.id   AF-A5DF79-F1
#
_cell.length_a   1.000
_cell.length_b   1.000
_cell.length_c   1.000
_cell.angle_alpha   90.00
_cell.angle_beta   90.00
_cell.angle_gamma   90.00
#
_symmetry.space_group_name_H-M   'P 1'
#
loop_
_entity.id
_entity.type
_entity.pdbx_description
1 polymer ?
#
loop_
_entity_poly.entity_id
_entity_poly.type
_entity_poly.pdbx_seq_one_letter_code
_entity_poly.pdbx_strand_id
1 'polypeptide(L)' 'MRMNQLTEPQIMAINKELSDISVEGHLKQKILDDIKLKRSIGSYAGSRHASGLPVRGQRTRNNSSTARRLNRVERHL' A
#
# COMPACT_ATOMS: atom_id res chain seq x y z
N MET A 1 4.49 21.91 21.19
CA MET A 1 4.24 22.56 19.90
C MET A 1 3.05 21.89 19.22
N ARG A 2 2.15 22.67 18.63
CA ARG A 2 1.06 22.19 17.77
C ARG A 2 1.23 22.76 16.36
N MET A 3 0.52 22.20 15.38
CA MET A 3 0.63 22.60 13.96
C MET A 3 0.49 24.12 13.75
N ASN A 4 -0.44 24.76 14.46
CA ASN A 4 -0.69 26.20 14.38
C ASN A 4 0.38 27.08 15.07
N GLN A 5 1.40 26.48 15.68
CA GLN A 5 2.49 27.18 16.35
C GLN A 5 3.79 27.17 15.52
N LEU A 6 3.76 26.58 14.32
CA LEU A 6 4.91 26.53 13.42
C LEU A 6 5.06 27.83 12.65
N THR A 7 6.29 28.32 12.59
CA THR A 7 6.67 29.45 11.74
C THR A 7 6.88 28.99 10.30
N GLU A 8 6.73 29.89 9.32
CA GLU A 8 6.94 29.57 7.89
C GLU A 8 8.30 28.89 7.60
N PRO A 9 9.44 29.33 8.18
CA PRO A 9 10.72 28.66 7.96
C PRO A 9 10.73 27.20 8.46
N GLN A 10 10.03 26.93 9.57
CA GLN A 10 9.92 25.57 10.11
C GLN A 10 9.06 24.69 9.20
N ILE A 11 7.97 25.24 8.63
CA ILE A 11 7.14 24.52 7.66
C ILE A 11 7.95 24.21 6.40
N MET A 12 8.74 25.16 5.89
CA MET A 12 9.60 24.93 4.74
C MET A 12 10.68 23.88 5.01
N ALA A 13 11.29 23.90 6.21
CA ALA A 13 12.24 22.87 6.61
C ALA A 13 11.60 21.47 6.64
N ILE A 14 10.39 21.35 7.20
CA ILE A 14 9.64 20.09 7.21
C ILE A 14 9.32 19.62 5.79
N ASN A 15 8.87 20.51 4.90
CA ASN A 15 8.59 20.16 3.51
C ASN A 15 9.83 19.67 2.76
N LYS A 16 10.99 20.28 3.03
CA LYS A 16 12.27 19.86 2.47
C LYS A 16 12.67 18.46 2.95
N GLU A 17 12.51 18.17 4.24
CA GLU A 17 12.75 16.81 4.75
C GLU A 17 11.75 15.79 4.17
N LEU A 18 10.49 16.18 4.01
CA LEU A 18 9.46 15.32 3.42
C LEU A 18 9.69 15.03 1.94
N SER A 19 10.35 15.91 1.18
CA SER A 19 10.63 15.67 -0.23
C SER A 19 11.67 14.58 -0.45
N ASP A 20 12.58 14.37 0.51
CA ASP A 20 13.64 13.36 0.41
C ASP A 20 13.12 11.96 0.79
N ILE A 21 11.95 11.88 1.42
CA ILE A 21 11.33 10.63 1.86
C ILE A 21 10.22 10.25 0.88
N SER A 22 10.18 8.98 0.48
CA SER A 22 9.01 8.48 -0.25
C SER A 22 7.78 8.50 0.66
N VAL A 23 6.81 9.34 0.33
CA VAL A 23 5.53 9.43 1.05
C VAL A 23 4.33 9.27 0.10
N GLU A 24 3.19 8.94 0.67
CA GLU A 24 1.87 8.93 0.01
C GLU A 24 1.88 8.31 -1.40
N GLY A 25 1.71 9.13 -2.44
CA GLY A 25 1.52 8.69 -3.82
C GLY A 25 2.65 7.80 -4.33
N HIS A 26 3.91 8.14 -4.02
CA HIS A 26 5.05 7.34 -4.48
C HIS A 26 5.08 5.96 -3.79
N LEU A 27 4.79 5.92 -2.49
CA LEU A 27 4.69 4.65 -1.74
C LEU A 27 3.52 3.81 -2.21
N LYS A 28 2.35 4.42 -2.44
CA LYS A 28 1.16 3.72 -2.94
C LYS A 28 1.42 3.10 -4.31
N GLN A 29 2.04 3.87 -5.21
CA GLN A 29 2.40 3.39 -6.54
C GLN A 29 3.38 2.22 -6.46
N LYS A 30 4.44 2.34 -5.64
CA LYS A 30 5.40 1.25 -5.42
C LYS A 30 4.71 -0.05 -4.98
N ILE A 31 3.79 0.02 -4.01
CA ILE A 31 3.07 -1.16 -3.51
C ILE A 31 2.17 -1.77 -4.60
N LEU A 32 1.52 -0.94 -5.41
CA LEU A 32 0.72 -1.42 -6.55
C LEU A 32 1.57 -2.12 -7.59
N ASP A 33 2.73 -1.54 -7.91
CA ASP A 33 3.67 -2.10 -8.88
C ASP A 33 4.25 -3.42 -8.38
N ASP A 34 4.55 -3.55 -7.09
CA ASP A 34 4.96 -4.82 -6.48
C ASP A 34 3.87 -5.92 -6.62
N ILE A 35 2.59 -5.55 -6.44
CA ILE A 35 1.46 -6.49 -6.60
C ILE A 35 1.28 -6.86 -8.08
N LYS A 36 1.40 -5.89 -8.99
CA LYS A 36 1.33 -6.11 -10.46
C LYS A 36 2.44 -7.02 -10.94
N LEU A 37 3.67 -6.81 -10.45
CA LEU A 37 4.81 -7.66 -10.74
C LEU A 37 4.54 -9.10 -10.29
N LYS A 38 4.04 -9.29 -9.06
CA LYS A 38 3.69 -10.64 -8.56
C LYS A 38 2.66 -11.34 -9.45
N ARG A 39 1.74 -10.59 -10.05
CA ARG A 39 0.76 -11.13 -11.01
C ARG A 39 1.40 -11.44 -12.36
N SER A 40 2.22 -10.54 -12.91
CA SER A 40 2.83 -10.74 -14.24
C SER A 40 3.79 -11.94 -14.27
N ILE A 41 4.54 -12.16 -13.20
CA ILE A 41 5.43 -13.32 -13.07
C ILE A 41 4.69 -14.64 -12.78
N GLY A 42 3.36 -14.61 -12.60
CA GLY A 42 2.57 -15.81 -12.31
C GLY A 42 2.78 -16.41 -10.91
N SER A 43 3.25 -15.62 -9.93
CA SER A 43 3.50 -16.13 -8.57
C SER A 43 2.19 -16.53 -7.85
N TYR A 44 2.29 -17.45 -6.89
CA TYR A 44 1.16 -17.81 -6.02
C TYR A 44 0.52 -16.56 -5.41
N ALA A 45 1.32 -15.66 -4.84
CA ALA A 45 0.82 -14.43 -4.23
C ALA A 45 0.02 -13.56 -5.21
N GLY A 46 0.51 -13.40 -6.44
CA GLY A 46 -0.19 -12.66 -7.50
C GLY A 46 -1.55 -13.26 -7.84
N SER A 47 -1.62 -14.59 -7.98
CA SER A 47 -2.88 -15.30 -8.18
C SER A 47 -3.87 -15.07 -7.02
N ARG A 48 -3.39 -15.11 -5.77
CA ARG A 48 -4.23 -14.84 -4.59
C ARG A 48 -4.76 -13.41 -4.54
N HIS A 49 -3.93 -12.42 -4.91
CA HIS A 49 -4.36 -11.03 -5.04
C HIS A 49 -5.44 -10.84 -6.13
N ALA A 50 -5.31 -11.54 -7.26
CA ALA A 50 -6.29 -11.50 -8.34
C ALA A 50 -7.62 -12.16 -7.97
N SER A 51 -7.58 -13.30 -7.27
CA SER A 51 -8.78 -14.03 -6.83
C SER A 51 -9.44 -13.48 -5.57
N GLY A 52 -8.91 -12.39 -4.98
CA GLY A 52 -9.43 -11.84 -3.72
C GLY A 52 -9.27 -12.79 -2.53
N LEU A 53 -8.26 -13.66 -2.54
CA LEU A 53 -8.05 -14.64 -1.48
C LEU A 53 -6.91 -14.22 -0.55
N PRO A 54 -6.88 -14.76 0.68
CA PRO A 54 -5.75 -14.59 1.57
C PRO A 54 -4.42 -15.04 0.93
N VAL A 55 -3.39 -14.20 1.07
CA VAL A 55 -2.09 -14.35 0.41
C VAL A 55 -1.07 -15.08 1.31
N ARG A 56 -1.20 -14.96 2.63
CA ARG A 56 -0.23 -15.45 3.64
C ARG A 56 -0.56 -16.86 4.17
N GLY A 57 -1.04 -17.76 3.31
CA GLY A 57 -1.33 -19.16 3.70
C GLY A 57 -2.50 -19.35 4.67
N GLN A 58 -3.37 -18.35 4.82
CA GLN A 58 -4.53 -18.44 5.72
C GLN A 58 -5.60 -19.36 5.14
N ARG A 59 -6.33 -20.07 6.02
CA ARG A 59 -7.45 -20.94 5.63
C ARG A 59 -8.55 -20.11 4.95
N THR A 60 -9.17 -20.68 3.92
CA THR A 60 -10.22 -20.00 3.13
C THR A 60 -11.61 -20.58 3.29
N ARG A 61 -11.73 -21.75 3.95
CA ARG A 61 -13.02 -22.43 4.17
C ARG A 61 -13.99 -21.53 4.93
N ASN A 62 -13.51 -20.89 5.99
CA ASN A 62 -14.29 -20.00 6.85
C ASN A 62 -13.54 -18.65 6.97
N ASN A 63 -14.27 -17.55 7.17
CA ASN A 63 -13.73 -16.23 7.57
C ASN A 63 -12.66 -15.61 6.64
N SER A 64 -12.95 -15.55 5.32
CA SER A 64 -12.08 -14.87 4.33
C SER A 64 -12.64 -13.54 3.82
N SER A 65 -13.68 -12.98 4.47
CA SER A 65 -14.45 -11.83 3.98
C SER A 65 -13.60 -10.57 3.73
N THR A 66 -12.73 -10.20 4.67
CA THR A 66 -11.88 -9.02 4.54
C THR A 66 -10.91 -9.13 3.35
N ALA A 67 -10.33 -10.31 3.15
CA ALA A 67 -9.46 -10.57 2.00
C ALA A 67 -10.26 -10.49 0.68
N ARG A 68 -11.46 -11.09 0.62
CA ARG A 68 -12.33 -11.01 -0.56
C ARG A 68 -12.71 -9.59 -0.93
N ARG A 69 -12.89 -8.72 0.07
CA ARG A 69 -13.23 -7.32 -0.15
C ARG A 69 -12.03 -6.48 -0.62
N LEU A 70 -10.88 -6.65 0.02
CA LEU A 70 -9.74 -5.72 -0.05
C LEU A 70 -8.52 -6.24 -0.84
N ASN A 71 -8.39 -7.54 -1.07
CA ASN A 71 -7.31 -8.09 -1.89
C ASN A 71 -7.71 -7.94 -3.35
N ARG A 72 -7.04 -7.03 -4.05
CA ARG A 72 -7.18 -6.76 -5.48
C ARG A 72 -5.81 -6.48 -6.05
N VAL A 73 -5.69 -6.57 -7.37
CA VAL A 73 -4.46 -6.21 -8.09
C VAL A 73 -4.31 -4.70 -8.09
N GLU A 74 -5.37 -3.98 -8.48
CA GLU A 74 -5.51 -2.54 -8.21
C GLU A 74 -6.07 -2.36 -6.81
N ARG A 75 -5.18 -2.40 -5.81
CA ARG A 75 -5.59 -2.26 -4.41
C ARG A 75 -5.88 -0.79 -4.09
N HIS A 76 -6.97 -0.53 -3.38
CA HIS A 76 -7.16 0.78 -2.79
C HIS A 76 -6.33 0.89 -1.51
N LEU A 77 -5.31 1.77 -1.54
CA LEU A 77 -4.35 2.02 -0.46
C LEU A 77 -4.58 3.39 0.19
#